data_AF-A0A2N6AG54-F1
#
_entry.id   AF-A0A2N6AG54-F1
#
_cell.length_a   1.000
_cell.length_b   1.000
_cell.length_c   1.000
_cell.angle_alpha   90.00
_cell.angle_beta   90.00
_cell.angle_gamma   90.00
#
_symmetry.space_group_name_H-M   'P 1'
#
loop_
_entity.id
_entity.type
_entity.pdbx_description
1 polymer ?
#
loop_
_entity_poly.entity_id
_entity_poly.type
_entity_poly.pdbx_seq_one_letter_code
_entity_poly.pdbx_strand_id
1 'polypeptide(L)'
;MKTSITKTGTTKDLLTNEAGPITCHSLSASRKKMGLSTSEVADHLKISKTYIDAIEKHNFHALPPTSYTLGFIRTLADFYGLDPIETANIYKEKIAEKGINLNPDQEIKEITPLNKPSSNYILIGLLLTISVILGGYYLISSHSEKLKDLKDFIV
;
A
#
# COMPACT_ATOMS: atom_id res chain seq x y z
N MET A 1 -66.30 0.65 14.54
CA MET A 1 -65.48 0.23 15.70
C MET A 1 -64.57 -0.92 15.30
N LYS A 2 -63.31 -0.63 14.99
CA LYS A 2 -62.12 -1.47 15.25
C LYS A 2 -60.89 -0.79 14.66
N THR A 3 -60.15 -0.18 15.57
CA THR A 3 -58.76 0.24 15.52
C THR A 3 -57.86 -0.91 15.06
N SER A 4 -56.86 -0.63 14.22
CA SER A 4 -55.53 -1.26 14.25
C SER A 4 -54.58 -0.46 13.35
N ILE A 5 -53.93 0.51 13.98
CA ILE A 5 -52.70 1.15 13.51
C ILE A 5 -51.50 0.24 13.83
N THR A 6 -50.39 0.52 13.13
CA THR A 6 -48.99 0.05 13.32
C THR A 6 -48.58 -1.30 12.73
N LYS A 7 -48.32 -1.30 11.42
CA LYS A 7 -47.27 -2.14 10.81
C LYS A 7 -45.94 -1.39 11.00
N THR A 8 -45.14 -1.83 11.94
CA THR A 8 -43.72 -1.43 12.08
C THR A 8 -42.98 -1.86 10.82
N GLY A 9 -42.74 -0.91 9.92
CA GLY A 9 -41.88 -1.09 8.75
C GLY A 9 -40.43 -1.15 9.20
N THR A 10 -39.82 -2.32 9.01
CA THR A 10 -38.41 -2.62 9.26
C THR A 10 -37.54 -1.71 8.40
N THR A 11 -36.62 -0.97 9.01
CA THR A 11 -35.65 -0.06 8.36
C THR A 11 -34.67 -0.75 7.40
N LYS A 12 -34.72 -2.09 7.25
CA LYS A 12 -33.93 -2.86 6.28
C LYS A 12 -34.44 -2.76 4.85
N ASP A 13 -35.74 -2.50 4.64
CA ASP A 13 -36.34 -2.53 3.29
C ASP A 13 -36.12 -1.23 2.50
N LEU A 14 -35.65 -0.17 3.16
CA LEU A 14 -35.34 1.12 2.53
C LEU A 14 -33.90 1.22 2.02
N LEU A 15 -33.05 0.23 2.32
CA LEU A 15 -31.67 0.18 1.83
C LEU A 15 -31.48 -0.81 0.66
N THR A 16 -32.49 -1.61 0.32
CA THR A 16 -32.37 -2.72 -0.64
C THR A 16 -32.94 -2.45 -2.03
N ASN A 17 -33.56 -1.30 -2.29
CA ASN A 17 -34.30 -1.06 -3.54
C ASN A 17 -33.69 -0.03 -4.51
N GLU A 18 -32.49 0.50 -4.26
CA GLU A 18 -31.86 1.48 -5.18
C GLU A 18 -30.36 1.22 -5.44
N ALA A 19 -29.86 0.03 -5.10
CA ALA A 19 -28.44 -0.28 -5.24
C ALA A 19 -28.27 -1.55 -6.06
N GLY A 20 -27.64 -1.40 -7.22
CA GLY A 20 -26.99 -2.53 -7.91
C GLY A 20 -25.99 -3.25 -7.00
N PRO A 21 -25.30 -4.29 -7.50
CA PRO A 21 -24.47 -5.19 -6.70
C PRO A 21 -23.58 -4.42 -5.72
N ILE A 22 -23.49 -4.90 -4.47
CA ILE A 22 -22.67 -4.31 -3.42
C ILE A 22 -21.22 -4.29 -3.92
N THR A 23 -20.68 -3.10 -4.18
CA THR A 23 -19.40 -2.88 -4.89
C THR A 23 -18.55 -1.87 -4.11
N CYS A 24 -17.29 -1.61 -4.47
CA CYS A 24 -16.55 -0.56 -3.76
C CYS A 24 -17.21 0.84 -3.89
N HIS A 25 -17.98 1.05 -4.97
CA HIS A 25 -18.80 2.25 -5.08
C HIS A 25 -19.85 2.31 -3.96
N SER A 26 -20.46 1.19 -3.60
CA SER A 26 -21.40 1.13 -2.48
C SER A 26 -20.71 1.35 -1.14
N LEU A 27 -19.49 0.86 -0.93
CA LEU A 27 -18.71 1.14 0.30
C LEU A 27 -18.45 2.66 0.46
N SER A 28 -17.96 3.32 -0.59
CA SER A 28 -17.71 4.76 -0.56
C SER A 28 -19.01 5.59 -0.46
N ALA A 29 -20.08 5.13 -1.13
CA ALA A 29 -21.39 5.75 -1.03
C ALA A 29 -21.99 5.60 0.38
N SER A 30 -21.86 4.44 1.01
CA SER A 30 -22.32 4.21 2.39
C SER A 30 -21.59 5.11 3.38
N ARG A 31 -20.25 5.23 3.27
CA ARG A 31 -19.49 6.17 4.10
C ARG A 31 -19.99 7.61 3.94
N LYS A 32 -20.19 8.06 2.69
CA LYS A 32 -20.71 9.41 2.40
C LYS A 32 -22.12 9.63 2.94
N LYS A 33 -23.00 8.61 2.87
CA LYS A 33 -24.35 8.66 3.48
C LYS A 33 -24.32 8.82 4.99
N MET A 34 -23.32 8.22 5.65
CA MET A 34 -23.09 8.38 7.09
C MET A 34 -22.42 9.72 7.45
N GLY A 35 -22.02 10.54 6.46
CA GLY A 35 -21.36 11.82 6.70
C GLY A 35 -19.92 11.71 7.23
N LEU A 36 -19.32 10.51 7.18
CA LEU A 36 -17.99 10.25 7.74
C LEU A 36 -16.89 10.50 6.71
N SER A 37 -15.77 11.06 7.16
CA SER A 37 -14.51 11.13 6.40
C SER A 37 -13.76 9.79 6.46
N THR A 38 -12.89 9.52 5.48
CA THR A 38 -12.03 8.32 5.53
C THR A 38 -11.14 8.31 6.79
N SER A 39 -10.75 9.48 7.31
CA SER A 39 -9.92 9.58 8.52
C SER A 39 -10.69 9.10 9.76
N GLU A 40 -11.94 9.51 9.91
CA GLU A 40 -12.77 9.09 11.05
C GLU A 40 -13.02 7.58 11.03
N VAL A 41 -13.27 7.00 9.84
CA VAL A 41 -13.41 5.56 9.70
C VAL A 41 -12.10 4.84 10.00
N ALA A 42 -10.96 5.37 9.54
CA ALA A 42 -9.63 4.84 9.84
C ALA A 42 -9.35 4.81 11.35
N ASP A 43 -9.67 5.91 12.03
CA ASP A 43 -9.47 6.05 13.48
C ASP A 43 -10.39 5.13 14.27
N HIS A 44 -11.63 4.93 13.81
CA HIS A 44 -12.61 4.04 14.44
C HIS A 44 -12.23 2.56 14.28
N LEU A 45 -11.88 2.15 13.05
CA LEU A 45 -11.60 0.75 12.72
C LEU A 45 -10.14 0.36 12.97
N LYS A 46 -9.26 1.32 13.30
CA LYS A 46 -7.80 1.12 13.41
C LYS A 46 -7.19 0.52 12.14
N ILE A 47 -7.76 0.89 10.99
CA ILE A 47 -7.26 0.52 9.66
C ILE A 47 -6.62 1.77 9.05
N SER A 48 -5.45 1.64 8.42
CA SER A 48 -4.79 2.78 7.76
C SER A 48 -5.73 3.44 6.74
N LYS A 49 -5.82 4.78 6.80
CA LYS A 49 -6.57 5.58 5.84
C LYS A 49 -6.21 5.24 4.39
N THR A 50 -4.92 5.00 4.12
CA THR A 50 -4.43 4.62 2.79
C THR A 50 -5.09 3.35 2.28
N TYR A 51 -5.31 2.35 3.14
CA TYR A 51 -5.95 1.10 2.76
C TYR A 51 -7.45 1.26 2.56
N ILE A 52 -8.13 2.05 3.40
CA ILE A 52 -9.55 2.35 3.20
C ILE A 52 -9.75 3.09 1.88
N ASP A 53 -8.94 4.11 1.61
CA ASP A 53 -8.97 4.84 0.34
C ASP A 53 -8.65 3.91 -0.86
N ALA A 54 -7.70 2.98 -0.71
CA ALA A 54 -7.37 2.01 -1.76
C ALA A 54 -8.55 1.07 -2.04
N ILE A 55 -9.24 0.59 -1.01
CA ILE A 55 -10.42 -0.26 -1.13
C ILE A 55 -11.57 0.51 -1.80
N GLU A 56 -11.89 1.72 -1.33
CA GLU A 56 -12.97 2.57 -1.86
C GLU A 56 -12.72 3.13 -3.27
N LYS A 57 -11.46 3.14 -3.75
CA LYS A 57 -11.09 3.61 -5.09
C LYS A 57 -10.76 2.48 -6.06
N HIS A 58 -10.90 1.22 -5.64
CA HIS A 58 -10.39 0.06 -6.39
C HIS A 58 -8.91 0.20 -6.80
N ASN A 59 -8.08 0.79 -5.95
CA ASN A 59 -6.65 0.90 -6.21
C ASN A 59 -5.93 -0.36 -5.71
N PHE A 60 -5.89 -1.39 -6.56
CA PHE A 60 -5.30 -2.68 -6.21
C PHE A 60 -3.79 -2.62 -5.95
N HIS A 61 -3.09 -1.62 -6.48
CA HIS A 61 -1.64 -1.44 -6.27
C HIS A 61 -1.29 -0.93 -4.86
N ALA A 62 -2.24 -0.26 -4.18
CA ALA A 62 -2.05 0.28 -2.84
C ALA A 62 -2.74 -0.56 -1.76
N LEU A 63 -3.17 -1.78 -2.10
CA LEU A 63 -3.81 -2.70 -1.16
C LEU A 63 -2.77 -3.32 -0.21
N PRO A 64 -3.19 -3.68 1.01
CA PRO A 64 -2.39 -4.50 1.89
C PRO A 64 -2.22 -5.92 1.31
N PRO A 65 -1.38 -6.78 1.91
CA PRO A 65 -1.29 -8.17 1.53
C PRO A 65 -2.69 -8.81 1.46
N THR A 66 -2.90 -9.69 0.49
CA THR A 66 -4.22 -10.18 0.09
C THR A 66 -4.94 -10.88 1.24
N SER A 67 -4.14 -11.53 2.09
CA SER A 67 -4.55 -12.15 3.36
C SER A 67 -5.31 -11.20 4.29
N TYR A 68 -4.97 -9.90 4.30
CA TYR A 68 -5.61 -8.88 5.15
C TYR A 68 -6.73 -8.12 4.45
N THR A 69 -6.64 -7.96 3.13
CA THR A 69 -7.59 -7.17 2.33
C THR A 69 -9.03 -7.63 2.54
N LEU A 70 -9.28 -8.94 2.47
CA LEU A 70 -10.63 -9.49 2.64
C LEU A 70 -11.19 -9.29 4.06
N GLY A 71 -10.31 -9.28 5.07
CA GLY A 71 -10.68 -8.95 6.44
C GLY A 71 -11.12 -7.50 6.58
N PHE A 72 -10.35 -6.56 6.02
CA PHE A 72 -10.70 -5.14 6.05
C PHE A 72 -12.01 -4.82 5.34
N ILE A 73 -12.29 -5.50 4.24
CA ILE A 73 -13.56 -5.32 3.52
C ILE A 73 -14.74 -5.81 4.35
N ARG A 74 -14.61 -6.95 5.03
CA ARG A 74 -15.65 -7.45 5.95
C ARG A 74 -15.91 -6.43 7.07
N THR A 75 -14.84 -5.92 7.68
CA THR A 75 -14.96 -4.92 8.75
C THR A 75 -15.60 -3.61 8.27
N LEU A 76 -15.24 -3.14 7.08
CA LEU A 76 -15.85 -1.94 6.48
C LEU A 76 -17.32 -2.15 6.13
N ALA A 77 -17.65 -3.30 5.54
CA ALA A 77 -19.03 -3.65 5.19
C ALA A 77 -19.91 -3.72 6.45
N ASP A 78 -19.45 -4.41 7.49
CA ASP A 78 -20.13 -4.50 8.78
C ASP A 78 -20.34 -3.11 9.41
N PHE A 79 -19.28 -2.29 9.43
CA PHE A 79 -19.34 -0.92 9.94
C PHE A 79 -20.33 -0.03 9.18
N TYR A 80 -20.50 -0.25 7.87
CA TYR A 80 -21.44 0.48 7.02
C TYR A 80 -22.84 -0.15 6.97
N GLY A 81 -23.09 -1.24 7.71
CA GLY A 81 -24.38 -1.94 7.75
C GLY A 81 -24.71 -2.73 6.49
N LEU A 82 -23.69 -3.13 5.73
CA LEU A 82 -23.78 -4.03 4.57
C LEU A 82 -23.54 -5.48 5.01
N ASP A 83 -23.91 -6.46 4.17
CA ASP A 83 -23.57 -7.86 4.43
C ASP A 83 -22.05 -8.08 4.24
N PRO A 84 -21.31 -8.44 5.31
CA PRO A 84 -19.86 -8.55 5.24
C PRO A 84 -19.39 -9.73 4.40
N ILE A 85 -20.15 -10.82 4.35
CA ILE A 85 -19.78 -12.04 3.63
C ILE A 85 -19.99 -11.81 2.13
N GLU A 86 -21.18 -11.30 1.76
CA GLU A 86 -21.53 -10.99 0.39
C GLU A 86 -20.58 -9.94 -0.22
N THR A 87 -20.34 -8.84 0.50
CA THR A 87 -19.44 -7.77 0.03
C THR A 87 -18.03 -8.28 -0.23
N ALA A 88 -17.51 -9.11 0.69
CA ALA A 88 -16.19 -9.70 0.56
C ALA A 88 -16.11 -10.67 -0.64
N ASN A 89 -17.16 -11.49 -0.84
CA ASN A 89 -17.21 -12.42 -1.97
C ASN A 89 -17.26 -11.71 -3.31
N ILE A 90 -18.10 -10.68 -3.45
CA ILE A 90 -18.18 -9.86 -4.68
C ILE A 90 -16.82 -9.19 -4.95
N TYR A 91 -16.15 -8.70 -3.91
CA TYR A 91 -14.83 -8.10 -4.07
C TYR A 91 -13.78 -9.12 -4.51
N LYS A 92 -13.79 -10.32 -3.92
CA LYS A 92 -12.90 -11.42 -4.31
C LYS A 92 -13.09 -11.81 -5.78
N GLU A 93 -14.33 -11.91 -6.24
CA GLU A 93 -14.66 -12.20 -7.64
C GLU A 93 -14.11 -11.12 -8.59
N LYS A 94 -14.35 -9.84 -8.29
CA LYS A 94 -13.84 -8.71 -9.09
C LYS A 94 -12.32 -8.64 -9.17
N ILE A 95 -11.64 -9.04 -8.10
CA ILE A 95 -10.18 -9.10 -8.08
C ILE A 95 -9.68 -10.29 -8.92
N ALA A 96 -10.35 -11.44 -8.83
CA ALA A 96 -10.04 -12.60 -9.65
C ALA A 96 -10.25 -12.33 -11.16
N GLU A 97 -11.30 -11.59 -11.54
CA GLU A 97 -11.52 -11.13 -12.92
C GLU A 97 -10.34 -10.29 -13.45
N LYS A 98 -9.67 -9.53 -12.58
CA LYS A 98 -8.48 -8.74 -12.93
C LYS A 98 -7.18 -9.54 -12.93
N GLY A 99 -7.25 -10.85 -12.74
CA GLY A 99 -6.09 -11.75 -12.70
C GLY A 99 -5.29 -11.67 -11.39
N ILE A 100 -5.78 -10.95 -10.39
CA ILE A 100 -5.14 -10.86 -9.08
C ILE A 100 -5.68 -12.03 -8.24
N ASN A 101 -4.80 -12.90 -7.76
CA ASN A 101 -5.22 -14.01 -6.92
C ASN A 101 -5.02 -13.65 -5.44
N LEU A 102 -6.12 -13.57 -4.67
CA LEU A 102 -6.06 -13.26 -3.22
C LEU A 102 -5.70 -14.47 -2.36
N ASN A 103 -5.24 -15.59 -2.94
CA ASN A 103 -4.94 -16.78 -2.17
C ASN A 103 -3.75 -16.50 -1.22
N PRO A 104 -3.87 -16.73 0.09
CA PRO A 104 -2.80 -16.50 1.07
C PRO A 104 -1.49 -17.20 0.70
N ASP A 105 -1.59 -18.33 -0.01
CA ASP A 105 -0.45 -19.18 -0.37
C ASP A 105 0.28 -18.70 -1.64
N GLN A 106 -0.20 -17.64 -2.31
CA GLN A 106 0.35 -17.18 -3.60
C GLN A 106 0.95 -15.76 -3.58
N GLU A 107 1.19 -15.17 -2.40
CA GLU A 107 1.76 -13.81 -2.28
C GLU A 107 3.19 -13.63 -2.86
N ILE A 108 3.84 -14.68 -3.40
CA ILE A 108 5.13 -14.53 -4.10
C ILE A 108 4.96 -14.75 -5.61
N LYS A 109 4.19 -13.89 -6.30
CA LYS A 109 4.38 -13.75 -7.75
C LYS A 109 3.93 -12.45 -8.42
N GLU A 110 3.87 -11.31 -7.72
CA GLU A 110 3.95 -10.00 -8.41
C GLU A 110 4.15 -8.86 -7.42
N ILE A 111 5.31 -8.84 -6.76
CA ILE A 111 5.87 -7.54 -6.37
C ILE A 111 6.30 -6.86 -7.67
N THR A 112 5.42 -5.98 -8.16
CA THR A 112 5.80 -4.84 -8.99
C THR A 112 7.09 -4.26 -8.41
N PRO A 113 8.12 -3.93 -9.22
CA PRO A 113 9.37 -3.43 -8.67
C PRO A 113 9.09 -2.13 -7.93
N LEU A 114 9.00 -2.26 -6.61
CA LEU A 114 9.13 -1.20 -5.64
C LEU A 114 10.37 -0.43 -6.04
N ASN A 115 10.17 0.82 -6.46
CA ASN A 115 11.18 1.82 -6.79
C ASN A 115 12.57 1.46 -6.23
N LYS A 116 13.35 0.71 -7.01
CA LYS A 116 14.72 0.35 -6.68
C LYS A 116 15.51 1.65 -6.81
N PRO A 117 16.10 2.21 -5.74
CA PRO A 117 16.96 3.37 -5.92
C PRO A 117 18.03 2.98 -6.95
N SER A 118 18.17 3.81 -7.99
CA SER A 118 19.08 3.55 -9.09
C SER A 118 20.45 3.21 -8.52
N SER A 119 21.01 2.11 -9.01
CA SER A 119 22.26 1.48 -8.57
C SER A 119 23.50 2.33 -8.89
N ASN A 120 23.41 3.66 -8.74
CA ASN A 120 24.44 4.61 -9.08
C ASN A 120 25.35 4.90 -7.87
N TYR A 121 24.87 4.69 -6.63
CA TYR A 121 25.69 4.83 -5.43
C TYR A 121 26.83 3.81 -5.36
N ILE A 122 26.65 2.61 -5.94
CA ILE A 122 27.71 1.60 -6.06
C ILE A 122 28.81 2.11 -6.99
N LEU A 123 28.44 2.75 -8.11
CA LEU A 123 29.40 3.35 -9.04
C LEU A 123 30.10 4.56 -8.42
N ILE A 124 29.37 5.41 -7.71
CA ILE A 124 29.93 6.58 -7.00
C ILE A 124 30.91 6.12 -5.91
N GLY A 125 30.55 5.09 -5.15
CA GLY A 125 31.43 4.49 -4.14
C GLY A 125 32.71 3.92 -4.74
N LEU A 126 32.61 3.16 -5.84
CA LEU A 126 33.78 2.63 -6.54
C LEU A 126 34.71 3.75 -7.03
N LEU A 127 34.15 4.81 -7.62
CA LEU A 127 34.92 5.93 -8.16
C LEU A 127 35.65 6.72 -7.07
N LEU A 128 35.00 6.90 -5.90
CA LEU A 128 35.63 7.52 -4.73
C LEU A 128 36.79 6.68 -4.20
N THR A 129 36.63 5.37 -4.10
CA THR A 129 37.71 4.49 -3.61
C THR A 129 38.94 4.52 -4.52
N ILE A 130 38.75 4.49 -5.84
CA ILE A 130 39.83 4.57 -6.83
C ILE A 130 40.54 5.94 -6.74
N SER A 131 39.79 7.02 -6.58
CA SER A 131 40.34 8.38 -6.44
C SER A 131 41.24 8.51 -5.20
N VAL A 132 40.82 7.96 -4.05
CA VAL A 132 41.62 7.98 -2.81
C VAL A 132 42.90 7.15 -2.94
N ILE A 133 42.83 5.97 -3.57
CA ILE A 133 43.99 5.10 -3.76
C ILE A 133 45.02 5.78 -4.68
N LEU A 134 44.58 6.31 -5.83
CA LEU A 134 45.47 6.99 -6.77
C LEU A 134 46.04 8.28 -6.19
N GLY A 135 45.22 9.09 -5.51
CA GLY A 135 45.66 10.31 -4.85
C GLY A 135 46.68 10.04 -3.73
N GLY A 136 46.40 9.05 -2.87
CA GLY A 136 47.33 8.63 -1.82
C GLY A 136 48.64 8.10 -2.38
N TYR A 137 48.59 7.28 -3.43
CA TYR A 137 49.78 6.78 -4.13
C TYR A 137 50.62 7.92 -4.72
N TYR A 138 49.98 8.91 -5.36
CA TYR A 138 50.70 10.05 -5.94
C TYR A 138 51.37 10.92 -4.87
N LEU A 139 50.72 11.13 -3.73
CA LEU A 139 51.32 11.88 -2.61
C LEU A 139 52.51 11.14 -1.99
N ILE A 140 52.42 9.81 -1.81
CA ILE A 140 53.54 9.02 -1.31
C ILE A 140 54.69 8.99 -2.33
N SER A 141 54.37 8.86 -3.61
CA SER A 141 55.35 8.76 -4.70
C SER A 141 56.10 10.08 -4.88
N SER A 142 55.37 11.21 -4.92
CA SER A 142 55.97 12.54 -4.98
C SER A 142 56.82 12.89 -3.76
N HIS A 143 56.49 12.35 -2.58
CA HIS A 143 57.34 12.50 -1.40
C HIS A 143 58.59 11.60 -1.48
N SER A 144 58.48 10.41 -2.06
CA SER A 144 59.61 9.47 -2.21
C SER A 144 60.68 9.98 -3.18
N GLU A 145 60.31 10.74 -4.21
CA GLU A 145 61.27 11.37 -5.13
C GLU A 145 62.12 12.43 -4.40
N LYS A 146 61.50 13.31 -3.60
CA LYS A 146 62.23 14.30 -2.77
C LYS A 146 63.19 13.69 -1.75
N LEU A 147 62.90 12.47 -1.30
CA LEU A 147 63.76 11.74 -0.35
C LEU A 147 64.98 11.07 -1.01
N LYS A 148 64.95 10.83 -2.33
CA LYS A 148 66.12 10.37 -3.08
C LYS A 148 67.08 11.51 -3.35
N ASP A 149 66.55 12.66 -3.80
CA ASP A 149 67.35 13.87 -4.05
C ASP A 149 68.09 14.35 -2.79
N LEU A 150 67.48 14.19 -1.61
CA LEU A 150 68.12 14.55 -0.33
C LEU A 150 69.25 13.58 0.05
N LYS A 151 69.13 12.30 -0.29
CA LYS A 151 70.19 11.30 -0.01
C LYS A 151 71.39 11.48 -0.93
N ASP A 152 71.15 11.84 -2.19
CA ASP A 152 72.20 12.11 -3.17
C ASP A 152 72.94 13.43 -2.92
N PHE A 153 72.38 14.33 -2.10
CA PHE A 153 73.03 15.58 -1.70
C PHE A 153 73.89 15.47 -0.42
N ILE A 154 73.66 14.44 0.41
CA ILE A 154 74.36 14.25 1.70
C ILE A 154 75.53 13.23 1.57
N VAL A 155 75.63 12.51 0.44
CA VAL A 155 76.76 11.63 0.09
C VAL A 155 77.69 12.34 -0.89
#